data_AF-A0A2M9GWF3-F1
#
_entry.id   AF-A0A2M9GWF3-F1
#
_cell.length_a   1.000
_cell.length_b   1.000
_cell.length_c   1.000
_cell.angle_alpha   90.00
_cell.angle_beta   90.00
_cell.angle_gamma   90.00
#
_symmetry.space_group_name_H-M   'P 1'
#
loop_
_entity.id
_entity.type
_entity.pdbx_description
1 polymer ?
#
loop_
_entity_poly.entity_id
_entity_poly.type
_entity_poly.pdbx_seq_one_letter_code
_entity_poly.pdbx_strand_id
1 'polypeptide(L)'
;MNDFFQALGRQLKSPQRARAGQRHARAKAFQCVCGQRIFFNNTECLNCRRQLGFDPRRGHVLALDPGKAADTWLEAGRARGRTFKRCANFASPAACNWLLPAAAANSLCLACGLNRTIPDLSVAENGRLWFKVEAAKRQMIAQLLTLGLPIRRSQAPGDGGLAFDLLAPAADGTPPLTGHNHGLITLNIREADDAYRVQVREAMHEPYRTLLGHFRHEIGHFYWDQLVAGGPWLAPFRAVFGDERADYAQALRRNYEAGPPADWAQRFISTYASCHPWEDWAETWAHYLHMMDTLDTAISFGVSRVAVEQAYEPFTRASLYDPDDPEGQGFLDLVNAWVALTGVLNELSRSMGQQDFYPFVLPGAVVGKLQFVHRVIRDAAR
;
A
#
# COMPACT_ATOMS: atom_id res chain seq x y z
N MET A 1 -12.92 14.93 -7.75
CA MET A 1 -11.75 15.16 -8.63
C MET A 1 -10.48 14.87 -7.84
N ASN A 2 -9.90 13.69 -8.08
CA ASN A 2 -8.79 13.19 -7.27
C ASN A 2 -7.48 13.92 -7.60
N ASP A 3 -7.14 14.90 -6.77
CA ASP A 3 -5.99 15.82 -6.91
C ASP A 3 -4.63 15.12 -6.73
N PHE A 4 -4.59 13.87 -6.27
CA PHE A 4 -3.35 13.15 -5.94
C PHE A 4 -2.40 12.98 -7.14
N PHE A 5 -2.85 12.34 -8.22
CA PHE A 5 -1.99 12.06 -9.37
C PHE A 5 -1.53 13.34 -10.08
N GLN A 6 -2.44 14.32 -10.19
CA GLN A 6 -2.09 15.62 -10.77
C GLN A 6 -1.10 16.38 -9.88
N ALA A 7 -1.27 16.34 -8.57
CA ALA A 7 -0.32 16.96 -7.63
C ALA A 7 1.06 16.30 -7.73
N LEU A 8 1.13 14.97 -7.79
CA LEU A 8 2.38 14.23 -7.93
C LEU A 8 3.09 14.56 -9.26
N GLY A 9 2.35 14.55 -10.37
CA GLY A 9 2.87 14.93 -11.69
C GLY A 9 3.32 16.40 -11.78
N ARG A 10 2.53 17.33 -11.22
CA ARG A 10 2.92 18.76 -11.11
C ARG A 10 4.17 18.94 -10.27
N GLN A 11 4.29 18.21 -9.16
CA GLN A 11 5.47 18.25 -8.33
C GLN A 11 6.68 17.79 -9.13
N LEU A 12 6.65 16.61 -9.76
CA LEU A 12 7.75 16.13 -10.61
C LEU A 12 8.22 17.15 -11.66
N LYS A 13 7.28 17.92 -12.24
CA LYS A 13 7.57 18.95 -13.26
C LYS A 13 8.02 20.31 -12.72
N SER A 14 7.81 20.61 -11.44
CA SER A 14 8.08 21.95 -10.88
C SER A 14 9.56 22.17 -10.53
N PRO A 15 10.18 23.31 -10.91
CA PRO A 15 11.58 23.62 -10.59
C PRO A 15 11.82 23.79 -9.08
N GLN A 16 13.01 23.39 -8.59
CA GLN A 16 13.36 23.30 -7.16
C GLN A 16 13.07 24.59 -6.36
N ARG A 17 13.27 25.78 -6.95
CA ARG A 17 13.06 27.07 -6.27
C ARG A 17 11.58 27.45 -6.09
N ALA A 18 10.64 26.90 -6.87
CA ALA A 18 9.22 27.27 -6.83
C ALA A 18 8.41 26.53 -5.75
N ARG A 19 9.03 25.58 -5.02
CA ARG A 19 8.30 24.66 -4.13
C ARG A 19 8.22 25.07 -2.65
N ALA A 20 8.88 26.15 -2.24
CA ALA A 20 8.91 26.59 -0.84
C ALA A 20 7.53 27.00 -0.25
N GLY A 21 6.47 27.08 -1.07
CA GLY A 21 5.13 27.50 -0.64
C GLY A 21 3.96 26.61 -1.08
N GLN A 22 4.17 25.51 -1.80
CA GLN A 22 3.07 24.64 -2.22
C GLN A 22 2.73 23.62 -1.13
N ARG A 23 1.54 23.76 -0.50
CA ARG A 23 0.98 22.71 0.38
C ARG A 23 0.89 21.42 -0.42
N HIS A 24 1.69 20.44 -0.02
CA HIS A 24 1.67 19.10 -0.59
C HIS A 24 0.25 18.54 -0.52
N ALA A 25 -0.23 17.95 -1.62
CA ALA A 25 -1.38 17.08 -1.56
C ALA A 25 -1.00 15.87 -0.69
N ARG A 26 -1.33 15.92 0.61
CA ARG A 26 -1.21 14.83 1.58
C ARG A 26 0.21 14.23 1.74
N ALA A 27 1.20 15.07 2.03
CA ALA A 27 2.59 14.64 2.32
C ALA A 27 2.70 13.61 3.45
N LYS A 28 3.54 12.58 3.30
CA LYS A 28 3.89 11.65 4.39
C LYS A 28 4.89 12.19 5.42
N ALA A 29 5.56 13.29 5.09
CA ALA A 29 6.32 14.10 6.02
C ALA A 29 5.41 15.19 6.62
N PHE A 30 4.92 14.96 7.84
CA PHE A 30 4.07 15.91 8.54
C PHE A 30 4.90 16.82 9.45
N GLN A 31 4.31 17.92 9.91
CA GLN A 31 4.93 18.80 10.90
C GLN A 31 4.03 18.94 12.12
N CYS A 32 4.62 18.82 13.30
CA CYS A 32 4.00 19.18 14.56
C CYS A 32 3.85 20.70 14.64
N VAL A 33 2.95 21.18 15.50
CA VAL A 33 2.76 22.62 15.78
C VAL A 33 4.01 23.29 16.37
N CYS A 34 4.98 22.54 16.88
CA CYS A 34 6.29 23.05 17.29
C CYS A 34 7.32 23.13 16.16
N GLY A 35 6.94 22.80 14.92
CA GLY A 35 7.83 22.77 13.75
C GLY A 35 8.58 21.45 13.54
N GLN A 36 8.59 20.54 14.52
CA GLN A 36 9.28 19.26 14.39
C GLN A 36 8.60 18.36 13.35
N ARG A 37 9.39 17.70 12.51
CA ARG A 37 8.89 16.67 11.59
C ARG A 37 8.35 15.47 12.36
N ILE A 38 7.19 14.98 11.93
CA ILE A 38 6.53 13.80 12.48
C ILE A 38 6.09 12.88 11.35
N PHE A 39 5.95 11.59 11.65
CA PHE A 39 5.75 10.52 10.69
C PHE A 39 4.43 9.79 10.96
N PHE A 40 3.97 9.05 9.95
CA PHE A 40 2.66 8.37 9.94
C PHE A 40 2.36 7.55 11.21
N ASN A 41 3.35 6.82 11.73
CA ASN A 41 3.18 5.93 12.89
C ASN A 41 3.44 6.62 14.24
N ASN A 42 3.82 7.90 14.28
CA ASN A 42 4.08 8.55 15.56
C ASN A 42 2.79 8.74 16.36
N THR A 43 2.89 8.51 17.67
CA THR A 43 1.84 8.75 18.67
C THR A 43 2.16 9.96 19.56
N GLU A 44 3.40 10.46 19.50
CA GLU A 44 3.91 11.57 20.29
C GLU A 44 4.99 12.32 19.51
N CYS A 45 5.04 13.65 19.66
CA CYS A 45 6.14 14.46 19.15
C CYS A 45 7.33 14.38 20.12
N LEU A 46 8.48 13.92 19.63
CA LEU A 46 9.68 13.79 20.48
C LEU A 46 10.26 15.13 20.94
N ASN A 47 9.95 16.25 20.27
CA ASN A 47 10.43 17.57 20.65
C ASN A 47 9.53 18.23 21.72
N CYS A 48 8.23 18.39 21.44
CA CYS A 48 7.31 19.10 22.35
C CYS A 48 6.42 18.19 23.20
N ARG A 49 6.59 16.86 23.10
CA ARG A 49 5.84 15.83 23.86
C ARG A 49 4.33 15.82 23.64
N ARG A 50 3.81 16.66 22.73
CA ARG A 50 2.39 16.63 22.35
C ARG A 50 2.03 15.27 21.78
N GLN A 51 0.85 14.83 22.18
CA GLN A 51 0.22 13.63 21.67
C GLN A 51 -0.14 13.82 20.19
N LEU A 52 -0.03 12.75 19.41
CA LEU A 52 -0.30 12.76 17.98
C LEU A 52 -1.42 11.77 17.62
N GLY A 53 -2.04 11.99 16.46
CA GLY A 53 -2.94 11.01 15.87
C GLY A 53 -3.24 11.28 14.40
N PHE A 54 -3.50 10.22 13.64
CA PHE A 54 -3.78 10.29 12.21
C PHE A 54 -5.27 10.58 11.95
N ASP A 55 -5.58 11.67 11.26
CA ASP A 55 -6.92 12.01 10.76
C ASP A 55 -7.10 11.44 9.34
N PRO A 56 -7.84 10.32 9.17
CA PRO A 56 -7.98 9.65 7.88
C PRO A 56 -8.75 10.48 6.84
N ARG A 57 -9.54 11.48 7.25
CA ARG A 57 -10.25 12.34 6.29
C ARG A 57 -9.29 13.29 5.58
N ARG A 58 -8.32 13.81 6.34
CA ARG A 58 -7.30 14.73 5.81
C ARG A 58 -6.09 13.97 5.27
N GLY A 59 -5.84 12.76 5.76
CA GLY A 59 -4.64 11.99 5.46
C GLY A 59 -3.41 12.50 6.23
N HIS A 60 -3.60 13.16 7.38
CA HIS A 60 -2.53 13.84 8.12
C HIS A 60 -2.38 13.35 9.56
N VAL A 61 -1.13 13.31 10.06
CA VAL A 61 -0.87 13.22 11.50
C VAL A 61 -0.99 14.61 12.11
N LEU A 62 -1.84 14.72 13.13
CA LEU A 62 -2.15 15.95 13.85
C LEU A 62 -1.48 15.93 15.22
N ALA A 63 -1.02 17.10 15.68
CA ALA A 63 -0.73 17.32 17.08
C ALA A 63 -2.02 17.59 17.85
N LEU A 64 -2.10 17.07 19.07
CA LEU A 64 -3.31 17.05 19.87
C LEU A 64 -3.06 17.68 21.23
N ASP A 65 -3.96 18.56 21.63
CA ASP A 65 -4.10 19.05 23.00
C ASP A 65 -5.27 18.31 23.68
N PRO A 66 -5.29 18.16 25.03
CA PRO A 66 -6.41 17.56 25.73
C PRO A 66 -7.72 18.32 25.45
N GLY A 67 -8.81 17.59 25.21
CA GLY A 67 -10.14 18.15 25.04
C GLY A 67 -10.81 18.50 26.36
N LYS A 68 -11.99 19.12 26.28
CA LYS A 68 -12.78 19.54 27.45
C LYS A 68 -13.39 18.36 28.22
N ALA A 69 -13.61 17.24 27.56
CA ALA A 69 -14.15 16.02 28.16
C ALA A 69 -13.08 14.92 28.19
N ALA A 70 -13.24 13.95 29.09
CA ALA A 70 -12.37 12.77 29.15
C ALA A 70 -12.29 12.05 27.79
N ASP A 71 -11.10 11.55 27.45
CA ASP A 71 -10.78 10.85 26.20
C ASP A 71 -11.07 11.62 24.90
N THR A 72 -11.31 12.93 25.00
CA THR A 72 -11.42 13.82 23.85
C THR A 72 -10.14 14.59 23.62
N TRP A 73 -9.84 14.89 22.35
CA TRP A 73 -8.63 15.53 21.89
C TRP A 73 -8.96 16.66 20.93
N LEU A 74 -8.27 17.80 21.05
CA LEU A 74 -8.42 18.94 20.17
C LEU A 74 -7.23 19.02 19.23
N GLU A 75 -7.47 19.33 17.96
CA GLU A 75 -6.39 19.67 17.02
C GLU A 75 -5.62 20.90 17.54
N ALA A 76 -4.35 20.70 17.88
CA ALA A 76 -3.47 21.74 18.41
C ALA A 76 -3.19 22.82 17.36
N GLY A 77 -2.90 24.04 17.82
CA GLY A 77 -2.49 25.15 16.94
C GLY A 77 -3.61 25.78 16.10
N ARG A 78 -4.88 25.48 16.40
CA ARG A 78 -6.05 26.13 15.78
C ARG A 78 -7.02 26.68 16.83
N ALA A 79 -7.42 27.94 16.67
CA ALA A 79 -8.36 28.62 17.60
C ALA A 79 -9.74 27.93 17.69
N ARG A 80 -10.18 27.24 16.63
CA ARG A 80 -11.38 26.39 16.59
C ARG A 80 -11.02 25.01 16.03
N GLY A 81 -10.09 24.32 16.69
CA GLY A 81 -9.68 22.97 16.33
C GLY A 81 -10.85 21.98 16.37
N ARG A 82 -10.82 20.97 15.49
CA ARG A 82 -11.81 19.87 15.52
C ARG A 82 -11.55 18.99 16.75
N THR A 83 -12.62 18.47 17.32
CA THR A 83 -12.55 17.52 18.43
C THR A 83 -12.59 16.09 17.92
N PHE A 84 -11.68 15.28 18.43
CA PHE A 84 -11.50 13.88 18.10
C PHE A 84 -11.57 13.01 19.34
N LYS A 85 -11.73 11.71 19.12
CA LYS A 85 -11.37 10.66 20.07
C LYS A 85 -10.39 9.70 19.40
N ARG A 86 -9.61 8.97 20.19
CA ARG A 86 -8.70 7.94 19.68
C ARG A 86 -9.43 6.64 19.40
N CYS A 87 -8.90 5.84 18.47
CA CYS A 87 -9.36 4.47 18.27
C CYS A 87 -9.24 3.67 19.57
N ALA A 88 -10.20 2.79 19.87
CA ALA A 88 -10.13 1.92 21.06
C ALA A 88 -8.86 1.04 21.07
N ASN A 89 -8.34 0.67 19.90
CA ASN A 89 -7.07 -0.06 19.76
C ASN A 89 -5.82 0.81 20.00
N PHE A 90 -5.96 2.07 20.44
CA PHE A 90 -4.82 2.89 20.87
C PHE A 90 -4.19 2.31 22.15
N ALA A 91 -5.02 1.84 23.10
CA ALA A 91 -4.57 1.30 24.38
C ALA A 91 -4.28 -0.22 24.34
N SER A 92 -4.54 -0.88 23.22
CA SER A 92 -4.24 -2.30 23.03
C SER A 92 -2.83 -2.49 22.44
N PRO A 93 -2.30 -3.73 22.38
CA PRO A 93 -1.01 -4.00 21.76
C PRO A 93 -0.87 -3.48 20.32
N ALA A 94 -1.98 -3.33 19.57
CA ALA A 94 -1.97 -2.77 18.21
C ALA A 94 -1.54 -1.29 18.13
N ALA A 95 -1.58 -0.56 19.26
CA ALA A 95 -1.19 0.84 19.44
C ALA A 95 -1.64 1.75 18.28
N CYS A 96 -2.92 1.65 17.90
CA CYS A 96 -3.47 2.35 16.76
C CYS A 96 -3.53 3.87 17.00
N ASN A 97 -2.84 4.66 16.19
CA ASN A 97 -2.81 6.12 16.31
C ASN A 97 -3.92 6.84 15.53
N TRP A 98 -4.90 6.14 14.95
CA TRP A 98 -5.94 6.77 14.13
C TRP A 98 -7.01 7.46 14.99
N LEU A 99 -7.50 8.59 14.49
CA LEU A 99 -8.51 9.42 15.11
C LEU A 99 -9.89 9.18 14.52
N LEU A 100 -10.90 9.38 15.36
CA LEU A 100 -12.30 9.46 14.98
C LEU A 100 -12.85 10.83 15.38
N PRO A 101 -13.85 11.38 14.68
CA PRO A 101 -14.62 12.50 15.21
C PRO A 101 -15.14 12.17 16.61
N ALA A 102 -15.07 13.12 17.55
CA ALA A 102 -15.48 12.87 18.93
C ALA A 102 -16.92 12.36 19.05
N ALA A 103 -17.82 12.86 18.19
CA ALA A 103 -19.23 12.46 18.14
C ALA A 103 -19.50 11.14 17.38
N ALA A 104 -18.49 10.46 16.84
CA ALA A 104 -18.71 9.18 16.15
C ALA A 104 -19.20 8.12 17.14
N ALA A 105 -20.24 7.36 16.78
CA ALA A 105 -20.75 6.26 17.61
C ALA A 105 -19.72 5.13 17.75
N ASN A 106 -19.01 4.80 16.67
CA ASN A 106 -18.01 3.74 16.65
C ASN A 106 -16.82 4.04 17.57
N SER A 107 -16.27 2.99 18.19
CA SER A 107 -15.04 3.06 19.01
C SER A 107 -13.78 2.72 18.21
N LEU A 108 -13.91 1.91 17.15
CA LEU A 108 -12.81 1.53 16.26
C LEU A 108 -12.76 2.44 15.03
N CYS A 109 -11.55 2.85 14.64
CA CYS A 109 -11.32 3.60 13.40
C CYS A 109 -11.63 2.73 12.16
N LEU A 110 -11.69 3.35 10.98
CA LEU A 110 -11.96 2.64 9.72
C LEU A 110 -11.06 1.40 9.55
N ALA A 111 -9.74 1.53 9.69
CA ALA A 111 -8.81 0.42 9.47
C ALA A 111 -8.95 -0.71 10.49
N CYS A 112 -9.06 -0.40 11.79
CA CYS A 112 -9.23 -1.43 12.82
C CYS A 112 -10.63 -2.06 12.78
N GLY A 113 -11.64 -1.30 12.35
CA GLY A 113 -12.99 -1.79 12.16
C GLY A 113 -13.11 -2.80 11.02
N LEU A 114 -12.14 -2.91 10.11
CA LEU A 114 -12.17 -3.95 9.07
C LEU A 114 -11.78 -5.34 9.59
N ASN A 115 -11.28 -5.46 10.82
CA ASN A 115 -11.02 -6.79 11.38
C ASN A 115 -12.34 -7.48 11.72
N ARG A 116 -12.52 -8.66 11.14
CA ARG A 116 -13.47 -9.65 11.64
C ARG A 116 -12.84 -10.41 12.80
N THR A 117 -11.59 -10.84 12.64
CA THR A 117 -10.84 -11.58 13.67
C THR A 117 -9.48 -10.93 13.93
N ILE A 118 -9.11 -10.83 15.21
CA ILE A 118 -7.77 -10.47 15.68
C ILE A 118 -7.18 -11.68 16.41
N PRO A 119 -5.85 -11.79 16.55
CA PRO A 119 -5.27 -12.95 17.21
C PRO A 119 -5.56 -12.96 18.70
N ASP A 120 -5.53 -14.16 19.30
CA ASP A 120 -5.73 -14.33 20.74
C ASP A 120 -4.61 -13.62 21.52
N LEU A 121 -4.98 -12.58 22.27
CA LEU A 121 -4.04 -11.77 23.05
C LEU A 121 -3.67 -12.39 24.39
N SER A 122 -4.25 -13.55 24.75
CA SER A 122 -3.78 -14.35 25.90
C SER A 122 -2.38 -14.93 25.65
N VAL A 123 -2.02 -15.13 24.38
CA VAL A 123 -0.68 -15.56 23.96
C VAL A 123 0.24 -14.34 23.87
N ALA A 124 1.26 -14.30 24.73
CA ALA A 124 2.12 -13.13 24.93
C ALA A 124 2.75 -12.58 23.64
N GLU A 125 3.12 -13.45 22.69
CA GLU A 125 3.77 -13.03 21.45
C GLU A 125 2.81 -12.36 20.45
N ASN A 126 1.52 -12.74 20.48
CA ASN A 126 0.53 -12.29 19.49
C ASN A 126 0.35 -10.77 19.51
N GLY A 127 0.47 -10.12 20.67
CA GLY A 127 0.38 -8.66 20.77
C GLY A 127 1.43 -7.92 19.93
N ARG A 128 2.69 -8.39 19.98
CA ARG A 128 3.81 -7.83 19.20
C ARG A 128 3.63 -8.04 17.70
N LEU A 129 3.21 -9.23 17.30
CA LEU A 129 2.96 -9.55 15.89
C LEU A 129 1.77 -8.73 15.37
N TRP A 130 0.69 -8.65 16.13
CA TRP A 130 -0.49 -7.88 15.79
C TRP A 130 -0.18 -6.39 15.61
N PHE A 131 0.68 -5.80 16.45
CA PHE A 131 1.16 -4.43 16.27
C PHE A 131 1.75 -4.19 14.87
N LYS A 132 2.67 -5.06 14.44
CA LYS A 132 3.34 -4.96 13.14
C LYS A 132 2.36 -5.19 11.97
N VAL A 133 1.48 -6.19 12.08
CA VAL A 133 0.42 -6.48 11.09
C VAL A 133 -0.52 -5.30 10.92
N GLU A 134 -1.03 -4.74 12.03
CA GLU A 134 -1.90 -3.58 11.99
C GLU A 134 -1.20 -2.34 11.45
N ALA A 135 0.08 -2.13 11.75
CA ALA A 135 0.83 -1.02 11.19
C ALA A 135 0.92 -1.11 9.66
N ALA A 136 1.24 -2.30 9.12
CA ALA A 136 1.27 -2.54 7.67
C ALA A 136 -0.12 -2.36 7.04
N LYS A 137 -1.16 -2.97 7.61
CA LYS A 137 -2.54 -2.80 7.14
C LYS A 137 -2.96 -1.33 7.14
N ARG A 138 -2.70 -0.57 8.21
CA ARG A 138 -3.03 0.87 8.28
C ARG A 138 -2.30 1.68 7.21
N GLN A 139 -1.05 1.36 6.90
CA GLN A 139 -0.32 2.03 5.82
C GLN A 139 -0.97 1.77 4.46
N MET A 140 -1.37 0.53 4.18
CA MET A 140 -2.13 0.19 2.98
C MET A 140 -3.47 0.92 2.95
N ILE A 141 -4.29 0.85 4.01
CA ILE A 141 -5.61 1.51 4.04
C ILE A 141 -5.47 3.03 3.87
N ALA A 142 -4.48 3.66 4.48
CA ALA A 142 -4.21 5.09 4.28
C ALA A 142 -3.87 5.40 2.81
N GLN A 143 -3.10 4.53 2.14
CA GLN A 143 -2.81 4.68 0.72
C GLN A 143 -4.08 4.56 -0.14
N LEU A 144 -4.94 3.57 0.12
CA LEU A 144 -6.22 3.40 -0.61
C LEU A 144 -7.12 4.63 -0.46
N LEU A 145 -7.21 5.20 0.75
CA LEU A 145 -7.94 6.46 1.00
C LEU A 145 -7.33 7.65 0.24
N THR A 146 -5.99 7.70 0.15
CA THR A 146 -5.30 8.74 -0.64
C THR A 146 -5.60 8.59 -2.13
N LEU A 147 -5.65 7.35 -2.63
CA LEU A 147 -6.02 7.03 -4.01
C LEU A 147 -7.52 7.19 -4.28
N GLY A 148 -8.34 7.47 -3.26
CA GLY A 148 -9.79 7.65 -3.42
C GLY A 148 -10.54 6.36 -3.70
N LEU A 149 -9.93 5.20 -3.42
CA LEU A 149 -10.57 3.91 -3.67
C LEU A 149 -11.68 3.64 -2.63
N PRO A 150 -12.79 3.02 -3.05
CA PRO A 150 -13.88 2.69 -2.15
C PRO A 150 -13.44 1.64 -1.12
N ILE A 151 -13.83 1.85 0.14
CA ILE A 151 -13.63 0.90 1.22
C ILE A 151 -14.94 0.78 1.98
N ARG A 152 -15.62 -0.35 1.82
CA ARG A 152 -16.83 -0.69 2.56
C ARG A 152 -16.54 -1.91 3.44
N ARG A 153 -16.82 -1.80 4.74
CA ARG A 153 -16.71 -2.93 5.67
C ARG A 153 -17.80 -3.97 5.37
N SER A 154 -17.40 -5.24 5.29
CA SER A 154 -18.36 -6.35 5.21
C SER A 154 -19.27 -6.41 6.43
N GLN A 155 -20.58 -6.58 6.20
CA GLN A 155 -21.59 -6.82 7.24
C GLN A 155 -22.02 -8.29 7.32
N ALA A 156 -21.88 -9.03 6.22
CA ALA A 156 -22.18 -10.44 6.12
C ALA A 156 -21.23 -11.11 5.11
N PRO A 157 -20.92 -12.41 5.25
CA PRO A 157 -20.09 -13.13 4.28
C PRO A 157 -20.61 -12.98 2.85
N GLY A 158 -19.72 -12.63 1.91
CA GLY A 158 -20.05 -12.50 0.49
C GLY A 158 -20.86 -11.26 0.13
N ASP A 159 -21.07 -10.32 1.06
CA ASP A 159 -21.81 -9.09 0.78
C ASP A 159 -21.05 -8.11 -0.15
N GLY A 160 -19.82 -8.45 -0.57
CA GLY A 160 -18.92 -7.61 -1.36
C GLY A 160 -18.16 -6.57 -0.54
N GLY A 161 -18.19 -6.64 0.78
CA GLY A 161 -17.43 -5.75 1.66
C GLY A 161 -16.08 -6.36 2.03
N LEU A 162 -15.16 -5.50 2.48
CA LEU A 162 -13.84 -5.88 2.93
C LEU A 162 -13.85 -6.28 4.41
N ALA A 163 -13.22 -7.39 4.74
CA ALA A 163 -12.91 -7.82 6.10
C ALA A 163 -11.53 -8.50 6.17
N PHE A 164 -10.93 -8.48 7.36
CA PHE A 164 -9.66 -9.15 7.65
C PHE A 164 -9.79 -10.17 8.77
N ASP A 165 -9.19 -11.34 8.55
CA ASP A 165 -8.87 -12.31 9.60
C ASP A 165 -7.36 -12.32 9.82
N LEU A 166 -6.93 -11.81 10.97
CA LEU A 166 -5.53 -11.81 11.36
C LEU A 166 -5.30 -12.96 12.34
N LEU A 167 -4.80 -14.07 11.84
CA LEU A 167 -4.80 -15.35 12.55
C LEU A 167 -3.39 -15.78 12.96
N ALA A 168 -3.26 -16.31 14.16
CA ALA A 168 -2.10 -17.11 14.56
C ALA A 168 -2.24 -18.54 14.03
N PRO A 169 -1.16 -19.34 14.00
CA PRO A 169 -1.27 -20.77 13.78
C PRO A 169 -2.24 -21.43 14.76
N ALA A 170 -2.85 -22.52 14.33
CA ALA A 170 -3.63 -23.38 15.20
C ALA A 170 -2.76 -23.99 16.32
N ALA A 171 -3.40 -24.58 17.34
CA ALA A 171 -2.72 -25.12 18.52
C ALA A 171 -1.73 -26.26 18.19
N ASP A 172 -1.93 -26.95 17.06
CA ASP A 172 -1.03 -27.97 16.51
C ASP A 172 0.15 -27.37 15.71
N GLY A 173 0.24 -26.05 15.60
CA GLY A 173 1.26 -25.33 14.85
C GLY A 173 0.92 -25.11 13.37
N THR A 174 -0.22 -25.60 12.89
CA THR A 174 -0.62 -25.47 11.48
C THR A 174 -0.89 -24.00 11.14
N PRO A 175 -0.17 -23.41 10.15
CA PRO A 175 -0.42 -22.02 9.76
C PRO A 175 -1.77 -21.88 9.07
N PRO A 176 -2.48 -20.75 9.25
CA PRO A 176 -3.72 -20.49 8.52
C PRO A 176 -3.42 -20.33 7.03
N LEU A 177 -4.37 -20.75 6.19
CA LEU A 177 -4.31 -20.45 4.76
C LEU A 177 -4.44 -18.94 4.57
N THR A 178 -3.38 -18.34 4.06
CA THR A 178 -3.33 -16.92 3.75
C THR A 178 -3.84 -16.70 2.33
N GLY A 179 -4.62 -15.65 2.12
CA GLY A 179 -5.21 -15.36 0.82
C GLY A 179 -6.49 -14.52 0.90
N HIS A 180 -7.08 -14.30 -0.27
CA HIS A 180 -8.34 -13.58 -0.46
C HIS A 180 -9.47 -14.52 -0.89
N ASN A 181 -10.65 -14.34 -0.29
CA ASN A 181 -11.87 -15.07 -0.66
C ASN A 181 -13.11 -14.16 -0.51
N HIS A 182 -13.68 -13.71 -1.63
CA HIS A 182 -14.93 -12.93 -1.69
C HIS A 182 -15.00 -11.76 -0.68
N GLY A 183 -13.92 -10.96 -0.60
CA GLY A 183 -13.84 -9.81 0.30
C GLY A 183 -13.27 -10.08 1.69
N LEU A 184 -13.07 -11.34 2.06
CA LEU A 184 -12.29 -11.71 3.25
C LEU A 184 -10.83 -11.90 2.89
N ILE A 185 -9.95 -11.16 3.54
CA ILE A 185 -8.50 -11.31 3.44
C ILE A 185 -8.00 -11.95 4.75
N THR A 186 -7.43 -13.15 4.66
CA THR A 186 -6.88 -13.88 5.81
C THR A 186 -5.37 -13.83 5.78
N LEU A 187 -4.73 -13.39 6.86
CA LEU A 187 -3.26 -13.26 6.97
C LEU A 187 -2.76 -14.01 8.20
N ASN A 188 -1.68 -14.78 8.04
CA ASN A 188 -0.92 -15.34 9.14
C ASN A 188 -0.10 -14.24 9.84
N ILE A 189 -0.38 -13.96 11.12
CA ILE A 189 0.37 -12.94 11.87
C ILE A 189 1.85 -13.27 12.04
N ARG A 190 2.26 -14.54 11.88
CA ARG A 190 3.69 -14.92 11.95
C ARG A 190 4.52 -14.26 10.86
N GLU A 191 3.92 -13.77 9.78
CA GLU A 191 4.64 -12.99 8.78
C GLU A 191 5.21 -11.67 9.30
N ALA A 192 4.70 -11.18 10.42
CA ALA A 192 5.28 -10.06 11.14
C ALA A 192 6.57 -10.42 11.91
N ASP A 193 6.85 -11.71 12.07
CA ASP A 193 8.13 -12.18 12.59
C ASP A 193 9.18 -12.19 11.47
N ASP A 194 10.33 -11.59 11.74
CA ASP A 194 11.34 -11.35 10.72
C ASP A 194 12.08 -12.65 10.34
N ALA A 195 12.32 -13.54 11.31
CA ALA A 195 12.96 -14.84 11.05
C ALA A 195 12.03 -15.74 10.24
N TYR A 196 10.75 -15.82 10.63
CA TYR A 196 9.75 -16.55 9.86
C TYR A 196 9.62 -16.03 8.43
N ARG A 197 9.58 -14.69 8.26
CA ARG A 197 9.45 -14.09 6.92
C ARG A 197 10.66 -14.37 6.02
N VAL A 198 11.87 -14.34 6.57
CA VAL A 198 13.09 -14.70 5.82
C VAL A 198 13.07 -16.17 5.42
N GLN A 199 12.69 -17.07 6.33
CA GLN A 199 12.57 -18.49 6.04
C GLN A 199 11.57 -18.77 4.91
N VAL A 200 10.38 -18.16 4.98
CA VAL A 200 9.35 -18.33 3.94
C VAL A 200 9.83 -17.76 2.61
N ARG A 201 10.44 -16.56 2.60
CA ARG A 201 11.00 -15.94 1.40
C ARG A 201 11.98 -16.87 0.68
N GLU A 202 12.90 -17.48 1.44
CA GLU A 202 13.89 -18.41 0.88
C GLU A 202 13.25 -19.71 0.38
N ALA A 203 12.35 -20.31 1.17
CA ALA A 203 11.64 -21.52 0.77
C ALA A 203 10.82 -21.34 -0.52
N MET A 204 10.22 -20.15 -0.69
CA MET A 204 9.41 -19.80 -1.85
C MET A 204 10.22 -19.18 -3.00
N HIS A 205 11.55 -19.05 -2.84
CA HIS A 205 12.45 -18.42 -3.82
C HIS A 205 11.98 -17.01 -4.23
N GLU A 206 11.41 -16.26 -3.28
CA GLU A 206 10.92 -14.91 -3.49
C GLU A 206 12.06 -13.88 -3.35
N PRO A 207 12.26 -12.97 -4.32
CA PRO A 207 13.30 -11.94 -4.20
C PRO A 207 12.96 -10.89 -3.13
N TYR A 208 11.68 -10.74 -2.79
CA TYR A 208 11.18 -9.69 -1.91
C TYR A 208 9.92 -10.17 -1.18
N ARG A 209 9.96 -10.18 0.17
CA ARG A 209 8.79 -10.47 1.01
C ARG A 209 8.68 -9.46 2.15
N THR A 210 7.63 -8.65 2.13
CA THR A 210 7.28 -7.75 3.24
C THR A 210 5.81 -7.87 3.59
N LEU A 211 5.49 -7.63 4.86
CA LEU A 211 4.11 -7.69 5.34
C LEU A 211 3.19 -6.69 4.62
N LEU A 212 3.71 -5.50 4.31
CA LEU A 212 2.97 -4.50 3.53
C LEU A 212 2.80 -4.95 2.06
N GLY A 213 3.81 -5.58 1.47
CA GLY A 213 3.69 -6.16 0.13
C GLY A 213 2.60 -7.22 0.05
N HIS A 214 2.52 -8.11 1.05
CA HIS A 214 1.48 -9.13 1.09
C HIS A 214 0.08 -8.53 1.21
N PHE A 215 -0.12 -7.56 2.10
CA PHE A 215 -1.39 -6.82 2.16
C PHE A 215 -1.76 -6.17 0.81
N ARG A 216 -0.77 -5.61 0.10
CA ARG A 216 -0.97 -4.99 -1.22
C ARG A 216 -1.32 -6.01 -2.31
N HIS A 217 -0.79 -7.22 -2.23
CA HIS A 217 -1.15 -8.33 -3.11
C HIS A 217 -2.60 -8.76 -2.86
N GLU A 218 -2.94 -9.09 -1.61
CA GLU A 218 -4.28 -9.60 -1.27
C GLU A 218 -5.39 -8.59 -1.52
N ILE A 219 -5.13 -7.30 -1.25
CA ILE A 219 -6.11 -6.25 -1.58
C ILE A 219 -6.25 -6.07 -3.11
N GLY A 220 -5.24 -6.46 -3.89
CA GLY A 220 -5.31 -6.49 -5.35
C GLY A 220 -6.41 -7.44 -5.83
N HIS A 221 -6.50 -8.65 -5.25
CA HIS A 221 -7.61 -9.57 -5.55
C HIS A 221 -8.97 -8.98 -5.16
N PHE A 222 -9.07 -8.35 -3.99
CA PHE A 222 -10.31 -7.67 -3.59
C PHE A 222 -10.74 -6.61 -4.62
N TYR A 223 -9.80 -5.77 -5.09
CA TYR A 223 -10.14 -4.75 -6.09
C TYR A 223 -10.34 -5.31 -7.50
N TRP A 224 -9.82 -6.50 -7.81
CA TRP A 224 -10.22 -7.20 -9.02
C TRP A 224 -11.73 -7.50 -9.01
N ASP A 225 -12.22 -8.09 -7.93
CA ASP A 225 -13.66 -8.39 -7.74
C ASP A 225 -14.51 -7.11 -7.81
N GLN A 226 -14.03 -6.00 -7.22
CA GLN A 226 -14.79 -4.76 -7.14
C GLN A 226 -14.79 -3.92 -8.41
N LEU A 227 -13.67 -3.90 -9.15
CA LEU A 227 -13.44 -2.91 -10.23
C LEU A 227 -13.37 -3.56 -11.61
N VAL A 228 -13.05 -4.84 -11.69
CA VAL A 228 -12.82 -5.55 -12.96
C VAL A 228 -13.91 -6.59 -13.22
N ALA A 229 -14.18 -7.45 -12.24
CA ALA A 229 -15.13 -8.54 -12.39
C ALA A 229 -16.53 -8.03 -12.77
N GLY A 230 -17.10 -8.55 -13.86
CA GLY A 230 -18.42 -8.17 -14.35
C GLY A 230 -18.54 -6.73 -14.86
N GLY A 231 -17.45 -5.97 -14.94
CA GLY A 231 -17.42 -4.57 -15.35
C GLY A 231 -16.83 -4.34 -16.75
N PRO A 232 -16.76 -3.07 -17.19
CA PRO A 232 -16.21 -2.70 -18.49
C PRO A 232 -14.71 -3.00 -18.62
N TRP A 233 -14.01 -3.15 -17.49
CA TRP A 233 -12.58 -3.45 -17.44
C TRP A 233 -12.25 -4.93 -17.69
N LEU A 234 -13.22 -5.85 -17.70
CA LEU A 234 -12.95 -7.29 -17.83
C LEU A 234 -12.36 -7.69 -19.20
N ALA A 235 -12.92 -7.20 -20.30
CA ALA A 235 -12.38 -7.51 -21.63
C ALA A 235 -10.98 -6.88 -21.85
N PRO A 236 -10.75 -5.60 -21.50
CA PRO A 236 -9.42 -5.01 -21.43
C PRO A 236 -8.43 -5.77 -20.53
N PHE A 237 -8.87 -6.23 -19.36
CA PHE A 237 -8.06 -7.05 -18.46
C PHE A 237 -7.56 -8.30 -19.16
N ARG A 238 -8.46 -9.05 -19.83
CA ARG A 238 -8.07 -10.29 -20.52
C ARG A 238 -7.10 -10.06 -21.67
N ALA A 239 -7.17 -8.91 -22.33
CA ALA A 239 -6.21 -8.53 -23.36
C ALA A 239 -4.80 -8.25 -22.78
N VAL A 240 -4.71 -7.77 -21.53
CA VAL A 240 -3.46 -7.37 -20.88
C VAL A 240 -2.83 -8.49 -20.06
N PHE A 241 -3.63 -9.20 -19.27
CA PHE A 241 -3.17 -10.21 -18.30
C PHE A 241 -3.40 -11.65 -18.78
N GLY A 242 -4.32 -11.85 -19.73
CA GLY A 242 -4.77 -13.17 -20.18
C GLY A 242 -6.10 -13.59 -19.56
N ASP A 243 -6.56 -14.80 -19.90
CA ASP A 243 -7.87 -15.32 -19.49
C ASP A 243 -7.82 -15.92 -18.09
N GLU A 244 -8.43 -15.22 -17.13
CA GLU A 244 -8.49 -15.62 -15.73
C GLU A 244 -9.34 -16.87 -15.46
N ARG A 245 -10.09 -17.36 -16.45
CA ARG A 245 -10.91 -18.57 -16.33
C ARG A 245 -10.09 -19.85 -16.39
N ALA A 246 -8.79 -19.75 -16.62
CA ALA A 246 -7.88 -20.89 -16.51
C ALA A 246 -8.00 -21.55 -15.13
N ASP A 247 -7.85 -22.87 -15.06
CA ASP A 247 -7.95 -23.58 -13.78
C ASP A 247 -6.80 -23.14 -12.84
N TYR A 248 -7.16 -22.42 -11.79
CA TYR A 248 -6.23 -21.82 -10.84
C TYR A 248 -5.34 -22.86 -10.15
N ALA A 249 -5.93 -23.96 -9.68
CA ALA A 249 -5.19 -25.01 -8.97
C ALA A 249 -4.21 -25.72 -9.91
N GLN A 250 -4.61 -25.96 -11.16
CA GLN A 250 -3.73 -26.55 -12.17
C GLN A 250 -2.62 -25.58 -12.58
N ALA A 251 -2.90 -24.28 -12.66
CA ALA A 251 -1.92 -23.25 -12.97
C ALA A 251 -0.83 -23.15 -11.90
N LEU A 252 -1.21 -23.15 -10.62
CA LEU A 252 -0.26 -23.21 -9.51
C LEU A 252 0.57 -24.49 -9.51
N ARG A 253 -0.08 -25.66 -9.68
CA ARG A 253 0.64 -26.95 -9.75
C ARG A 253 1.69 -26.94 -10.85
N ARG A 254 1.34 -26.48 -12.06
CA ARG A 254 2.30 -26.36 -13.19
C ARG A 254 3.48 -25.46 -12.82
N ASN A 255 3.23 -24.33 -12.17
CA ASN A 255 4.30 -23.42 -11.75
C ASN A 255 5.25 -24.08 -10.72
N TYR A 256 4.73 -24.86 -9.78
CA TYR A 256 5.58 -25.59 -8.82
C TYR A 256 6.36 -26.75 -9.45
N GLU A 257 5.77 -27.44 -10.43
CA GLU A 257 6.38 -28.62 -11.07
C GLU A 257 7.38 -28.26 -12.17
N ALA A 258 7.04 -27.28 -13.01
CA ALA A 258 7.81 -26.91 -14.21
C ALA A 258 8.54 -25.56 -14.08
N GLY A 259 8.25 -24.78 -13.04
CA GLY A 259 8.75 -23.41 -12.90
C GLY A 259 8.04 -22.41 -13.81
N PRO A 260 8.46 -21.13 -13.77
CA PRO A 260 7.92 -20.08 -14.63
C PRO A 260 8.34 -20.29 -16.10
N PRO A 261 7.58 -19.77 -17.08
CA PRO A 261 7.96 -19.78 -18.50
C PRO A 261 9.35 -19.16 -18.73
N ALA A 262 10.14 -19.66 -19.68
CA ALA A 262 11.51 -19.18 -19.90
C ALA A 262 11.60 -17.67 -20.24
N ASP A 263 10.55 -17.11 -20.85
CA ASP A 263 10.42 -15.69 -21.20
C ASP A 263 9.78 -14.84 -20.10
N TRP A 264 9.57 -15.37 -18.88
CA TRP A 264 8.81 -14.70 -17.83
C TRP A 264 9.34 -13.29 -17.53
N ALA A 265 10.66 -13.13 -17.46
CA ALA A 265 11.32 -11.86 -17.12
C ALA A 265 11.07 -10.74 -18.14
N GLN A 266 10.61 -11.07 -19.34
CA GLN A 266 10.26 -10.10 -20.39
C GLN A 266 8.79 -9.65 -20.31
N ARG A 267 7.96 -10.34 -19.52
CA ARG A 267 6.50 -10.21 -19.54
C ARG A 267 5.86 -9.98 -18.18
N PHE A 268 6.48 -10.45 -17.11
CA PHE A 268 5.92 -10.49 -15.76
C PHE A 268 6.89 -9.84 -14.77
N ILE A 269 6.33 -9.22 -13.72
CA ILE A 269 7.13 -8.54 -12.71
C ILE A 269 7.81 -9.50 -11.74
N SER A 270 7.22 -10.68 -11.55
CA SER A 270 7.73 -11.76 -10.72
C SER A 270 7.49 -13.11 -11.39
N THR A 271 8.19 -14.15 -10.95
CA THR A 271 7.94 -15.52 -11.39
C THR A 271 6.52 -15.96 -11.01
N TYR A 272 6.06 -15.60 -9.81
CA TYR A 272 4.71 -15.91 -9.33
C TYR A 272 3.62 -15.24 -10.19
N ALA A 273 3.82 -13.99 -10.61
CA ALA A 273 2.92 -13.31 -11.55
C ALA A 273 2.71 -14.08 -12.86
N SER A 274 3.66 -14.92 -13.28
CA SER A 274 3.52 -15.71 -14.51
C SER A 274 2.60 -16.93 -14.37
N CYS A 275 2.22 -17.31 -13.14
CA CYS A 275 1.49 -18.55 -12.92
C CYS A 275 0.03 -18.47 -13.37
N HIS A 276 -0.64 -17.32 -13.20
CA HIS A 276 -2.05 -17.15 -13.51
C HIS A 276 -2.40 -15.67 -13.74
N PRO A 277 -3.30 -15.32 -14.68
CA PRO A 277 -3.67 -13.91 -14.94
C PRO A 277 -4.18 -13.14 -13.71
N TRP A 278 -4.85 -13.84 -12.78
CA TRP A 278 -5.32 -13.25 -11.53
C TRP A 278 -4.17 -12.88 -10.59
N GLU A 279 -3.11 -13.70 -10.54
CA GLU A 279 -1.88 -13.41 -9.78
C GLU A 279 -1.04 -12.32 -10.44
N ASP A 280 -0.97 -12.31 -11.76
CA ASP A 280 -0.32 -11.24 -12.53
C ASP A 280 -0.93 -9.87 -12.22
N TRP A 281 -2.26 -9.82 -12.08
CA TRP A 281 -2.96 -8.63 -11.62
C TRP A 281 -2.64 -8.26 -10.17
N ALA A 282 -2.72 -9.20 -9.23
CA ALA A 282 -2.44 -8.91 -7.82
C ALA A 282 -0.99 -8.43 -7.61
N GLU A 283 -0.03 -9.06 -8.28
CA GLU A 283 1.38 -8.68 -8.27
C GLU A 283 1.61 -7.32 -8.92
N THR A 284 1.01 -7.05 -10.09
CA THR A 284 1.09 -5.74 -10.76
C THR A 284 0.44 -4.65 -9.92
N TRP A 285 -0.72 -4.93 -9.31
CA TRP A 285 -1.41 -4.01 -8.41
C TRP A 285 -0.55 -3.67 -7.19
N ALA A 286 0.05 -4.69 -6.56
CA ALA A 286 0.95 -4.48 -5.44
C ALA A 286 2.13 -3.59 -5.84
N HIS A 287 2.75 -3.87 -6.99
CA HIS A 287 3.85 -3.07 -7.55
C HIS A 287 3.46 -1.63 -7.83
N TYR A 288 2.28 -1.40 -8.41
CA TYR A 288 1.74 -0.06 -8.60
C TYR A 288 1.62 0.67 -7.26
N LEU A 289 1.08 0.01 -6.22
CA LEU A 289 1.02 0.61 -4.89
C LEU A 289 2.41 0.84 -4.29
N HIS A 290 3.39 -0.05 -4.48
CA HIS A 290 4.79 0.18 -4.06
C HIS A 290 5.37 1.44 -4.70
N MET A 291 5.23 1.57 -6.03
CA MET A 291 5.71 2.71 -6.81
C MET A 291 5.09 4.02 -6.31
N MET A 292 3.76 4.09 -6.28
CA MET A 292 3.05 5.33 -5.94
C MET A 292 3.33 5.80 -4.51
N ASP A 293 3.38 4.88 -3.55
CA ASP A 293 3.60 5.22 -2.14
C ASP A 293 5.03 5.73 -1.87
N THR A 294 6.00 5.11 -2.55
CA THR A 294 7.42 5.41 -2.35
C THR A 294 7.80 6.71 -3.06
N LEU A 295 7.26 6.95 -4.26
CA LEU A 295 7.40 8.24 -4.95
C LEU A 295 6.79 9.39 -4.14
N ASP A 296 5.57 9.22 -3.63
CA ASP A 296 4.92 10.22 -2.77
C ASP A 296 5.75 10.51 -1.51
N THR A 297 6.28 9.46 -0.89
CA THR A 297 7.21 9.60 0.24
C THR A 297 8.44 10.41 -0.17
N ALA A 298 9.17 10.01 -1.20
CA ALA A 298 10.38 10.69 -1.67
C ALA A 298 10.13 12.17 -1.96
N ILE A 299 9.06 12.48 -2.68
CA ILE A 299 8.68 13.85 -3.03
C ILE A 299 8.34 14.67 -1.78
N SER A 300 7.69 14.07 -0.78
CA SER A 300 7.41 14.75 0.50
C SER A 300 8.66 15.13 1.30
N PHE A 301 9.79 14.44 1.07
CA PHE A 301 11.10 14.78 1.62
C PHE A 301 11.93 15.68 0.70
N GLY A 302 11.38 16.12 -0.43
CA GLY A 302 12.08 16.93 -1.42
C GLY A 302 12.99 16.14 -2.37
N VAL A 303 13.02 14.80 -2.24
CA VAL A 303 13.73 13.89 -3.16
C VAL A 303 12.87 13.76 -4.42
N SER A 304 13.07 14.68 -5.35
CA SER A 304 12.18 14.81 -6.53
C SER A 304 12.89 14.85 -7.86
N ARG A 305 14.22 14.96 -7.84
CA ARG A 305 15.09 14.81 -9.00
C ARG A 305 16.34 14.14 -8.49
N VAL A 306 16.43 12.82 -8.64
CA VAL A 306 17.74 12.22 -8.71
C VAL A 306 18.11 12.31 -10.18
N ALA A 307 18.94 13.29 -10.53
CA ALA A 307 19.64 13.24 -11.79
C ALA A 307 20.66 12.10 -11.62
N VAL A 308 20.25 10.90 -12.00
CA VAL A 308 21.17 9.78 -12.04
C VAL A 308 21.89 9.90 -13.37
N GLU A 309 23.22 9.97 -13.35
CA GLU A 309 24.04 9.89 -14.57
C GLU A 309 23.98 8.50 -15.24
N GLN A 310 23.26 7.55 -14.63
CA GLN A 310 23.03 6.24 -15.21
C GLN A 310 22.16 6.36 -16.46
N ALA A 311 22.67 5.82 -17.57
CA ALA A 311 21.97 5.68 -18.83
C ALA A 311 20.93 4.56 -18.74
N TYR A 312 19.78 4.82 -18.14
CA TYR A 312 18.57 4.03 -18.44
C TYR A 312 17.83 4.71 -19.58
N GLU A 313 17.51 3.94 -20.63
CA GLU A 313 16.61 4.41 -21.67
C GLU A 313 15.21 4.59 -21.05
N PRO A 314 14.63 5.80 -21.08
CA PRO A 314 13.33 6.03 -20.49
C PRO A 314 12.25 5.27 -21.27
N PHE A 315 11.25 4.77 -20.55
CA PHE A 315 10.06 4.23 -21.20
C PHE A 315 9.34 5.31 -21.98
N THR A 316 8.85 4.94 -23.16
CA THR A 316 8.13 5.82 -24.07
C THR A 316 6.69 5.34 -24.23
N ARG A 317 5.90 6.04 -25.05
CA ARG A 317 4.52 5.63 -25.37
C ARG A 317 4.41 4.23 -25.96
N ALA A 318 5.47 3.69 -26.55
CA ALA A 318 5.50 2.31 -27.05
C ALA A 318 5.41 1.26 -25.92
N SER A 319 5.71 1.63 -24.67
CA SER A 319 5.60 0.74 -23.51
C SER A 319 4.22 0.79 -22.84
N LEU A 320 3.31 1.62 -23.33
CA LEU A 320 1.98 1.79 -22.76
C LEU A 320 1.00 0.74 -23.30
N TYR A 321 0.07 0.32 -22.46
CA TYR A 321 -1.07 -0.49 -22.89
C TYR A 321 -1.96 0.28 -23.88
N ASP A 322 -2.17 1.57 -23.59
CA ASP A 322 -2.89 2.50 -24.46
C ASP A 322 -1.94 3.68 -24.79
N PRO A 323 -1.23 3.62 -25.93
CA PRO A 323 -0.29 4.66 -26.35
C PRO A 323 -0.95 6.02 -26.62
N ASP A 324 -2.23 6.00 -26.97
CA ASP A 324 -3.03 7.17 -27.34
C ASP A 324 -3.70 7.83 -26.13
N ASP A 325 -3.57 7.24 -24.94
CA ASP A 325 -4.04 7.83 -23.68
C ASP A 325 -3.50 9.27 -23.53
N PRO A 326 -4.38 10.29 -23.47
CA PRO A 326 -3.97 11.68 -23.28
C PRO A 326 -3.17 11.89 -21.99
N GLU A 327 -3.37 11.03 -20.99
CA GLU A 327 -2.68 11.09 -19.70
C GLU A 327 -1.46 10.17 -19.63
N GLY A 328 -1.18 9.41 -20.70
CA GLY A 328 -0.08 8.45 -20.79
C GLY A 328 1.27 9.07 -20.50
N GLN A 329 1.52 10.31 -20.94
CA GLN A 329 2.78 11.01 -20.62
C GLN A 329 2.93 11.26 -19.11
N GLY A 330 1.86 11.64 -18.42
CA GLY A 330 1.92 11.86 -16.97
C GLY A 330 2.20 10.57 -16.21
N PHE A 331 1.68 9.44 -16.69
CA PHE A 331 2.01 8.12 -16.15
C PHE A 331 3.47 7.72 -16.43
N LEU A 332 3.98 7.94 -17.64
CA LEU A 332 5.39 7.68 -17.98
C LEU A 332 6.34 8.50 -17.11
N ASP A 333 6.00 9.76 -16.81
CA ASP A 333 6.79 10.62 -15.92
C ASP A 333 6.92 9.97 -14.52
N LEU A 334 5.87 9.32 -14.02
CA LEU A 334 5.88 8.59 -12.75
C LEU A 334 6.75 7.34 -12.81
N VAL A 335 6.57 6.50 -13.84
CA VAL A 335 7.34 5.25 -13.99
C VAL A 335 8.83 5.53 -14.18
N ASN A 336 9.18 6.51 -15.02
CA ASN A 336 10.58 6.87 -15.23
C ASN A 336 11.21 7.49 -13.97
N ALA A 337 10.45 8.27 -13.19
CA ALA A 337 10.91 8.74 -11.88
C ALA A 337 11.10 7.58 -10.88
N TRP A 338 10.25 6.55 -10.95
CA TRP A 338 10.38 5.35 -10.13
C TRP A 338 11.66 4.59 -10.42
N VAL A 339 11.95 4.31 -11.70
CA VAL A 339 13.19 3.64 -12.12
C VAL A 339 14.43 4.40 -11.66
N ALA A 340 14.43 5.73 -11.82
CA ALA A 340 15.52 6.57 -11.35
C ALA A 340 15.73 6.47 -9.82
N LEU A 341 14.63 6.51 -9.06
CA LEU A 341 14.67 6.43 -7.60
C LEU A 341 15.14 5.06 -7.12
N THR A 342 14.63 3.97 -7.69
CA THR A 342 15.00 2.61 -7.27
C THR A 342 16.44 2.28 -7.62
N GLY A 343 16.97 2.76 -8.75
CA GLY A 343 18.39 2.63 -9.07
C GLY A 343 19.28 3.20 -7.97
N VAL A 344 18.95 4.41 -7.49
CA VAL A 344 19.70 5.06 -6.40
C VAL A 344 19.52 4.33 -5.08
N LEU A 345 18.31 3.90 -4.75
CA LEU A 345 18.05 3.15 -3.52
C LEU A 345 18.79 1.81 -3.50
N ASN A 346 18.87 1.12 -4.63
CA ASN A 346 19.62 -0.13 -4.75
C ASN A 346 21.13 0.11 -4.57
N GLU A 347 21.70 1.13 -5.19
CA GLU A 347 23.12 1.48 -4.98
C GLU A 347 23.43 1.86 -3.53
N LEU A 348 22.54 2.63 -2.87
CA LEU A 348 22.68 2.94 -1.44
C LEU A 348 22.59 1.68 -0.57
N SER A 349 21.65 0.77 -0.86
CA SER A 349 21.54 -0.52 -0.17
C SER A 349 22.82 -1.34 -0.31
N ARG A 350 23.34 -1.50 -1.54
CA ARG A 350 24.57 -2.23 -1.83
C ARG A 350 25.78 -1.61 -1.11
N SER A 351 25.87 -0.28 -1.09
CA SER A 351 26.91 0.45 -0.36
C SER A 351 26.89 0.19 1.16
N MET A 352 25.74 -0.21 1.71
CA MET A 352 25.57 -0.57 3.12
C MET A 352 25.60 -2.09 3.37
N GLY A 353 25.92 -2.90 2.35
CA GLY A 353 25.90 -4.37 2.44
C GLY A 353 24.50 -4.96 2.58
N GLN A 354 23.46 -4.21 2.21
CA GLN A 354 22.07 -4.68 2.19
C GLN A 354 21.72 -5.23 0.79
N GLN A 355 20.70 -6.10 0.75
CA GLN A 355 20.09 -6.54 -0.51
C GLN A 355 19.45 -5.34 -1.23
N ASP A 356 19.25 -5.49 -2.54
CA ASP A 356 18.53 -4.50 -3.35
C ASP A 356 17.19 -4.16 -2.69
N PHE A 357 16.95 -2.86 -2.50
CA PHE A 357 15.68 -2.38 -1.95
C PHE A 357 14.51 -2.75 -2.86
N TYR A 358 14.75 -2.67 -4.17
CA TYR A 358 13.83 -3.02 -5.22
C TYR A 358 14.51 -4.01 -6.19
N PRO A 359 14.40 -5.32 -5.94
CA PRO A 359 15.10 -6.36 -6.70
C PRO A 359 14.40 -6.75 -8.02
N PHE A 360 13.44 -5.95 -8.50
CA PHE A 360 12.64 -6.26 -9.68
C PHE A 360 13.15 -5.50 -10.91
N VAL A 361 13.01 -6.13 -12.08
CA VAL A 361 13.27 -5.52 -13.39
C VAL A 361 11.92 -5.24 -14.05
N LEU A 362 11.70 -4.03 -14.55
CA LEU A 362 10.48 -3.68 -15.27
C LEU A 362 10.70 -3.86 -16.78
N PRO A 363 10.16 -4.91 -17.43
CA PRO A 363 10.06 -4.94 -18.87
C PRO A 363 8.93 -4.02 -19.37
N GLY A 364 8.99 -3.61 -20.65
CA GLY A 364 7.95 -2.75 -21.25
C GLY A 364 6.54 -3.32 -21.14
N ALA A 365 6.38 -4.65 -21.22
CA ALA A 365 5.08 -5.31 -21.02
C ALA A 365 4.48 -5.04 -19.63
N VAL A 366 5.31 -5.02 -18.58
CA VAL A 366 4.87 -4.69 -17.21
C VAL A 366 4.50 -3.21 -17.09
N VAL A 367 5.17 -2.31 -17.79
CA VAL A 367 4.79 -0.88 -17.83
C VAL A 367 3.38 -0.72 -18.39
N GLY A 368 3.03 -1.47 -19.44
CA GLY A 368 1.67 -1.52 -19.98
C GLY A 368 0.65 -2.00 -18.95
N LYS A 369 0.96 -3.08 -18.21
CA LYS A 369 0.12 -3.60 -17.11
C LYS A 369 -0.04 -2.59 -15.98
N LEU A 370 1.03 -1.87 -15.61
CA LEU A 370 0.98 -0.80 -14.61
C LEU A 370 0.11 0.38 -15.08
N GLN A 371 0.14 0.73 -16.38
CA GLN A 371 -0.76 1.75 -16.93
C GLN A 371 -2.22 1.28 -16.87
N PHE A 372 -2.48 0.01 -17.14
CA PHE A 372 -3.81 -0.57 -17.00
C PHE A 372 -4.33 -0.39 -15.56
N VAL A 373 -3.56 -0.81 -14.55
CA VAL A 373 -3.91 -0.62 -13.13
C VAL A 373 -4.11 0.86 -12.81
N HIS A 374 -3.24 1.74 -13.30
CA HIS A 374 -3.38 3.19 -13.12
C HIS A 374 -4.75 3.69 -13.61
N ARG A 375 -5.18 3.27 -14.81
CA ARG A 375 -6.45 3.68 -15.41
C ARG A 375 -7.65 3.14 -14.65
N VAL A 376 -7.62 1.88 -14.20
CA VAL A 376 -8.68 1.30 -13.36
C VAL A 376 -8.84 2.09 -12.05
N ILE A 377 -7.74 2.40 -11.36
CA ILE A 377 -7.76 3.19 -10.12
C ILE A 377 -8.25 4.62 -10.38
N ARG A 378 -7.81 5.22 -11.48
CA ARG A 378 -8.22 6.56 -11.92
C ARG A 378 -9.72 6.65 -12.14
N ASP A 379 -10.29 5.65 -12.79
CA ASP A 379 -11.72 5.57 -13.11
C ASP A 379 -12.56 5.36 -11.84
N ALA A 380 -12.15 4.43 -10.97
CA ALA A 380 -12.81 4.16 -9.69
C ALA A 380 -12.81 5.34 -8.70
N ALA A 381 -11.85 6.27 -8.84
CA ALA A 381 -11.69 7.43 -7.96
C ALA A 381 -12.35 8.72 -8.50
N ARG A 382 -13.05 8.65 -9.63
CA ARG A 382 -13.86 9.76 -10.17
C ARG A 382 -15.15 9.90 -9.38
#